data_AF-A0A1A8PEI2-F1
#
_entry.id   AF-A0A1A8PEI2-F1
#
_cell.length_a   1.000
_cell.length_b   1.000
_cell.length_c   1.000
_cell.angle_alpha   90.00
_cell.angle_beta   90.00
_cell.angle_gamma   90.00
#
_symmetry.space_group_name_H-M   'P 1'
#
loop_
_entity.id
_entity.type
_entity.pdbx_description
1 polymer ?
#
loop_
_entity_poly.entity_id
_entity_poly.type
_entity_poly.pdbx_seq_one_letter_code
_entity_poly.pdbx_strand_id
1 'polypeptide(L)'
;EEVVRRNGEDWKPRFDRCAICSCKDGQTYCRRRPCDCKDASEDLFCCPSCDNRPSSQCLDQSGRTLYHSGATWLYGCQQCRCMEGEVDCWPLVCPTLTCEYTAVAEGECCPRCISDPCLADNLSYDIRQTCKDPTGVTRLSGDTWHMPKSPCTTCKCKNGNVCCSVDLDCLQNN
;
A
#
# COMPACT_ATOMS: atom_id res chain seq x y z
N GLU A 1 -30.49 -28.73 -17.08
CA GLU A 1 -30.22 -30.02 -16.43
C GLU A 1 -29.55 -29.75 -15.09
N GLU A 2 -30.18 -30.16 -13.98
CA GLU A 2 -29.57 -30.09 -12.66
C GLU A 2 -28.65 -31.30 -12.48
N VAL A 3 -27.34 -31.07 -12.47
CA VAL A 3 -26.36 -32.14 -12.27
C VAL A 3 -26.07 -32.25 -10.78
N VAL A 4 -26.51 -33.36 -10.16
CA VAL A 4 -26.21 -33.66 -8.75
C VAL A 4 -24.72 -33.98 -8.61
N ARG A 5 -24.04 -33.32 -7.68
CA ARG A 5 -22.60 -33.49 -7.39
C ARG A 5 -22.40 -34.00 -5.97
N ARG A 6 -21.44 -34.90 -5.78
CA ARG A 6 -21.12 -35.44 -4.45
C ARG A 6 -20.29 -34.44 -3.63
N ASN A 7 -20.41 -34.49 -2.31
CA ASN A 7 -19.55 -33.72 -1.41
C ASN A 7 -18.08 -34.13 -1.63
N GLY A 8 -17.20 -33.16 -1.85
CA GLY A 8 -15.78 -33.33 -2.20
C GLY A 8 -15.51 -33.57 -3.69
N GLU A 9 -16.52 -33.58 -4.56
CA GLU A 9 -16.32 -33.72 -6.01
C GLU A 9 -15.86 -32.39 -6.62
N ASP A 10 -14.76 -32.44 -7.39
CA ASP A 10 -14.28 -31.32 -8.21
C ASP A 10 -14.75 -31.49 -9.67
N TRP A 11 -15.19 -30.40 -10.31
CA TRP A 11 -15.57 -30.40 -11.72
C TRP A 11 -15.23 -29.08 -12.43
N LYS A 12 -15.15 -29.16 -13.77
CA LYS A 12 -15.05 -27.99 -14.65
C LYS A 12 -16.48 -27.56 -15.06
N PRO A 13 -16.95 -26.36 -14.69
CA PRO A 13 -18.28 -25.92 -15.04
C PRO A 13 -18.38 -25.59 -16.54
N ARG A 14 -19.54 -25.87 -17.15
CA ARG A 14 -19.76 -25.59 -18.59
C ARG A 14 -19.82 -24.09 -18.91
N PHE A 15 -20.16 -23.26 -17.93
CA PHE A 15 -20.26 -21.80 -18.09
C PHE A 15 -18.91 -21.09 -17.98
N ASP A 16 -17.92 -21.70 -17.34
CA ASP A 16 -16.58 -21.13 -17.18
C ASP A 16 -15.52 -22.24 -17.24
N ARG A 17 -14.94 -22.43 -18.43
CA ARG A 17 -13.88 -23.43 -18.65
C ARG A 17 -12.59 -23.16 -17.88
N CYS A 18 -12.44 -21.94 -17.33
CA CYS A 18 -11.27 -21.53 -16.57
C CYS A 18 -11.48 -21.68 -15.05
N ALA A 19 -12.68 -22.09 -14.62
CA ALA A 19 -12.95 -22.39 -13.23
C ALA A 19 -12.80 -23.89 -12.94
N ILE A 20 -12.45 -24.18 -11.69
CA ILE A 20 -12.65 -25.48 -11.06
C ILE A 20 -13.55 -25.26 -9.85
N CYS A 21 -14.65 -26.00 -9.81
CA CYS A 21 -15.63 -25.91 -8.73
C CYS A 21 -15.61 -27.19 -7.92
N SER A 22 -15.85 -27.05 -6.62
CA SER A 22 -16.00 -28.15 -5.68
C SER A 22 -17.32 -28.04 -4.94
N CYS A 23 -17.92 -29.18 -4.59
CA CYS A 23 -19.10 -29.23 -3.75
C CYS A 23 -18.62 -29.50 -2.33
N LYS A 24 -18.87 -28.59 -1.40
CA LYS A 24 -18.57 -28.78 0.01
C LYS A 24 -19.83 -28.51 0.83
N ASP A 25 -20.31 -29.53 1.52
CA ASP A 25 -21.48 -29.49 2.42
C ASP A 25 -22.74 -28.89 1.77
N GLY A 26 -22.97 -29.25 0.50
CA GLY A 26 -24.13 -28.79 -0.28
C GLY A 26 -23.97 -27.41 -0.90
N GLN A 27 -22.83 -26.73 -0.70
CA GLN A 27 -22.51 -25.46 -1.34
C GLN A 27 -21.43 -25.64 -2.42
N THR A 28 -21.62 -24.93 -3.53
CA THR A 28 -20.66 -24.89 -4.64
C THR A 28 -19.63 -23.79 -4.39
N TYR A 29 -18.35 -24.16 -4.41
CA TYR A 29 -17.22 -23.23 -4.32
C TYR A 29 -16.41 -23.29 -5.61
N CYS A 30 -16.32 -22.18 -6.32
CA CYS A 30 -15.55 -22.10 -7.57
C CYS A 30 -14.33 -21.22 -7.38
N ARG A 31 -13.21 -21.65 -7.97
CA ARG A 31 -11.97 -20.86 -8.07
C ARG A 31 -11.44 -20.94 -9.50
N ARG A 32 -10.61 -19.97 -9.91
CA ARG A 32 -9.86 -20.10 -11.15
C ARG A 32 -8.94 -21.31 -11.07
N ARG A 33 -8.78 -22.03 -12.18
CA ARG A 33 -7.85 -23.13 -12.28
C ARG A 33 -6.43 -22.60 -12.03
N PRO A 34 -5.58 -23.33 -11.28
CA PRO A 34 -4.17 -22.96 -11.19
C PRO A 34 -3.53 -23.09 -12.57
N CYS A 35 -2.65 -22.15 -12.90
CA CYS A 35 -1.87 -22.15 -14.12
C CYS A 35 -0.48 -22.70 -13.84
N ASP A 36 0.04 -23.57 -14.70
CA ASP A 36 1.43 -24.00 -14.68
C ASP A 36 2.16 -23.45 -15.91
N CYS A 37 2.73 -22.25 -15.80
CA CYS A 37 3.41 -21.61 -16.94
C CYS A 37 4.70 -22.32 -17.38
N LYS A 38 5.09 -23.43 -16.74
CA LYS A 38 6.18 -24.30 -17.21
C LYS A 38 5.70 -25.30 -18.25
N ASP A 39 4.40 -25.59 -18.29
CA ASP A 39 3.79 -26.48 -19.26
C ASP A 39 3.60 -25.74 -20.60
N ALA A 40 4.21 -26.28 -21.66
CA ALA A 40 4.09 -25.73 -23.01
C ALA A 40 2.68 -25.87 -23.61
N SER A 41 1.81 -26.69 -23.00
CA SER A 41 0.44 -26.94 -23.41
C SER A 41 -0.62 -26.18 -22.58
N GLU A 42 -0.17 -25.24 -21.74
CA GLU A 42 -1.06 -24.40 -20.93
C GLU A 42 -2.02 -23.59 -21.82
N ASP A 43 -3.30 -23.57 -21.45
CA ASP A 43 -4.31 -22.86 -22.23
C ASP A 43 -4.31 -21.37 -21.85
N LEU A 44 -3.62 -20.58 -22.69
CA LEU A 44 -3.41 -19.14 -22.53
C LEU A 44 -4.70 -18.32 -22.44
N PHE A 45 -5.84 -18.84 -22.92
CA PHE A 45 -7.11 -18.12 -22.74
C PHE A 45 -7.53 -18.08 -21.27
N CYS A 46 -7.28 -19.15 -20.53
CA CYS A 46 -7.55 -19.19 -19.09
C CYS A 46 -6.38 -18.72 -18.24
N CYS A 47 -5.17 -18.74 -18.82
CA CYS A 47 -3.92 -18.36 -18.18
C CYS A 47 -3.20 -17.27 -18.98
N PRO A 48 -3.81 -16.07 -19.16
CA PRO A 48 -3.20 -14.99 -19.94
C PRO A 48 -1.88 -14.50 -19.31
N SER A 49 -1.70 -14.70 -18.00
CA SER A 49 -0.45 -14.42 -17.29
C SER A 49 0.72 -15.34 -17.66
N CYS A 50 0.48 -16.44 -18.38
CA CYS A 50 1.55 -17.28 -18.91
C CYS A 50 1.94 -16.90 -20.34
N ASP A 51 1.28 -15.91 -20.94
CA ASP A 51 1.53 -15.52 -22.32
C ASP A 51 2.85 -14.76 -22.45
N ASN A 52 3.85 -15.46 -22.97
CA ASN A 52 5.20 -14.94 -23.16
C ASN A 52 5.43 -14.34 -24.56
N ARG A 53 4.41 -14.30 -25.43
CA ARG A 53 4.53 -13.71 -26.77
C ARG A 53 4.95 -12.24 -26.65
N PRO A 54 5.81 -11.73 -27.55
CA PRO A 54 6.21 -10.32 -27.55
C PRO A 54 5.03 -9.34 -27.58
N SER A 55 3.93 -9.71 -28.24
CA SER A 55 2.69 -8.90 -28.29
C SER A 55 1.99 -8.75 -26.94
N SER A 56 2.24 -9.67 -26.01
CA SER A 56 1.60 -9.71 -24.69
C SER A 56 2.50 -9.16 -23.58
N GLN A 57 3.70 -8.70 -23.94
CA GLN A 57 4.64 -8.04 -23.04
C GLN A 57 4.36 -6.54 -23.01
N CYS A 58 4.58 -5.93 -21.85
CA CYS A 58 4.34 -4.52 -21.64
C CYS A 58 5.64 -3.78 -21.36
N LEU A 59 5.76 -2.57 -21.91
CA LEU A 59 6.84 -1.66 -21.55
C LEU A 59 6.41 -0.89 -20.30
N ASP A 60 7.31 -0.78 -19.33
CA ASP A 60 7.08 0.01 -18.13
C ASP A 60 6.94 1.51 -18.41
N GLN A 61 6.50 2.27 -17.42
CA GLN A 61 6.27 3.71 -17.55
C GLN A 61 7.57 4.48 -17.80
N SER A 62 8.73 3.91 -17.45
CA SER A 62 10.02 4.52 -17.76
C SER A 62 10.49 4.25 -19.19
N GLY A 63 9.83 3.36 -19.93
CA GLY A 63 10.18 3.00 -21.30
C GLY A 63 11.41 2.10 -21.41
N ARG A 64 11.84 1.47 -20.32
CA ARG A 64 13.15 0.78 -20.23
C ARG A 64 13.05 -0.69 -19.92
N THR A 65 11.99 -1.12 -19.25
CA THR A 65 11.85 -2.50 -18.78
C THR A 65 10.64 -3.15 -19.44
N LEU A 66 10.86 -4.31 -20.05
CA LEU A 66 9.81 -5.16 -20.58
C LEU A 66 9.35 -6.14 -19.50
N TYR A 67 8.05 -6.19 -19.28
CA TYR A 67 7.39 -7.06 -18.34
C TYR A 67 6.55 -8.10 -19.09
N HIS A 68 6.61 -9.35 -18.66
CA HIS A 68 5.75 -10.42 -19.19
C HIS A 68 4.30 -10.22 -18.72
N SER A 69 3.34 -10.77 -19.47
CA SER A 69 1.95 -10.80 -19.05
C SER A 69 1.82 -11.42 -17.65
N GLY A 70 0.98 -10.86 -16.79
CA GLY A 70 0.83 -11.25 -15.39
C GLY A 70 1.86 -10.66 -14.43
N ALA A 71 2.94 -10.05 -14.90
CA ALA A 71 3.92 -9.42 -14.03
C ALA A 71 3.34 -8.18 -13.35
N THR A 72 3.75 -7.94 -12.10
CA THR A 72 3.39 -6.76 -11.32
C THR A 72 4.63 -6.03 -10.84
N TRP A 73 4.60 -4.70 -10.86
CA TRP A 73 5.67 -3.86 -10.34
C TRP A 73 5.12 -2.61 -9.66
N LEU A 74 6.00 -1.91 -8.95
CA LEU A 74 5.70 -0.61 -8.37
C LEU A 74 6.31 0.47 -9.26
N TYR A 75 5.54 1.53 -9.50
CA TYR A 75 6.00 2.73 -10.16
C TYR A 75 5.50 3.94 -9.36
N GLY A 76 6.41 4.60 -8.64
CA GLY A 76 6.03 5.53 -7.59
C GLY A 76 5.15 4.84 -6.54
N CYS A 77 4.04 5.48 -6.14
CA CYS A 77 3.05 4.91 -5.21
C CYS A 77 1.84 4.29 -5.90
N GLN A 78 2.08 3.72 -7.09
CA GLN A 78 1.12 2.92 -7.83
C GLN A 78 1.62 1.49 -7.99
N GLN A 79 0.70 0.55 -7.88
CA GLN A 79 0.92 -0.83 -8.26
C GLN A 79 0.41 -1.03 -9.68
N CYS A 80 1.27 -1.57 -10.53
CA CYS A 80 0.98 -1.78 -11.93
C CYS A 80 1.05 -3.26 -12.28
N ARG A 81 0.28 -3.67 -13.29
CA ARG A 81 0.25 -5.02 -13.82
C ARG A 81 0.23 -4.98 -15.33
N CYS A 82 1.05 -5.85 -15.94
CA CYS A 82 1.00 -6.14 -17.36
C CYS A 82 -0.01 -7.25 -17.62
N MET A 83 -0.93 -7.07 -18.56
CA MET A 83 -1.82 -8.12 -19.04
C MET A 83 -1.97 -7.99 -20.55
N GLU A 84 -1.61 -9.03 -21.30
CA GLU A 84 -1.84 -9.11 -22.76
C GLU A 84 -1.35 -7.86 -23.55
N GLY A 85 -0.24 -7.26 -23.11
CA GLY A 85 0.37 -6.09 -23.75
C GLY A 85 -0.10 -4.73 -23.22
N GLU A 86 -1.07 -4.73 -22.29
CA GLU A 86 -1.61 -3.52 -21.67
C GLU A 86 -1.13 -3.37 -20.22
N VAL A 87 -0.86 -2.12 -19.82
CA VAL A 87 -0.44 -1.77 -18.45
C VAL A 87 -1.60 -1.12 -17.72
N ASP A 88 -2.04 -1.77 -16.65
CA ASP A 88 -3.00 -1.21 -15.69
C ASP A 88 -2.28 -0.81 -14.41
N CYS A 89 -2.51 0.41 -13.93
CA CYS A 89 -1.97 0.91 -12.67
C CYS A 89 -3.08 1.41 -11.74
N TRP A 90 -2.94 1.12 -10.45
CA TRP A 90 -3.85 1.60 -9.41
C TRP A 90 -3.06 2.10 -8.18
N PRO A 91 -3.66 2.96 -7.34
CA PRO A 91 -3.01 3.41 -6.12
C PRO A 91 -2.59 2.23 -5.24
N LEU A 92 -1.37 2.27 -4.71
CA LEU A 92 -0.90 1.28 -3.76
C LEU A 92 -1.76 1.33 -2.50
N VAL A 93 -2.31 0.19 -2.11
CA VAL A 93 -3.07 0.06 -0.85
C VAL A 93 -2.09 -0.31 0.26
N CYS A 94 -1.91 0.60 1.20
CA CYS A 94 -1.06 0.37 2.36
C CYS A 94 -1.79 -0.40 3.47
N PRO A 95 -1.06 -1.19 4.28
CA PRO A 95 -1.64 -1.89 5.41
C PRO A 95 -2.21 -0.89 6.43
N THR A 96 -3.31 -1.26 7.07
CA THR A 96 -3.84 -0.50 8.20
C THR A 96 -2.97 -0.73 9.42
N LEU A 97 -2.48 0.35 10.02
CA LEU A 97 -1.64 0.31 11.20
C LEU A 97 -2.43 0.74 12.43
N THR A 98 -2.19 0.10 13.57
CA THR A 98 -2.88 0.35 14.85
C THR A 98 -1.98 1.04 15.88
N CYS A 99 -0.86 1.63 15.46
CA CYS A 99 0.08 2.34 16.33
C CYS A 99 -0.28 3.82 16.46
N GLU A 100 0.22 4.46 17.53
CA GLU A 100 -0.08 5.84 17.87
C GLU A 100 0.61 6.85 16.94
N TYR A 101 1.81 6.51 16.45
CA TYR A 101 2.64 7.37 15.62
C TYR A 101 3.05 6.65 14.34
N THR A 102 2.88 7.34 13.22
CA THR A 102 3.29 6.84 11.90
C THR A 102 4.07 7.89 11.14
N ALA A 103 5.01 7.42 10.33
CA ALA A 103 5.75 8.24 9.37
C ALA A 103 6.00 7.45 8.10
N VAL A 104 6.13 8.15 6.97
CA VAL A 104 6.52 7.58 5.69
C VAL A 104 8.01 7.90 5.49
N ALA A 105 8.84 6.88 5.28
CA ALA A 105 10.26 7.13 5.02
C ALA A 105 10.44 7.73 3.62
N GLU A 106 11.52 8.50 3.42
CA GLU A 106 11.83 9.06 2.11
C GLU A 106 11.96 7.94 1.06
N GLY A 107 11.24 8.08 -0.04
CA GLY A 107 11.20 7.10 -1.12
C GLY A 107 10.28 5.90 -0.88
N GLU A 108 9.65 5.79 0.29
CA GLU A 108 8.62 4.79 0.56
C GLU A 108 7.20 5.34 0.34
N CYS A 109 6.27 4.44 0.09
CA CYS A 109 4.86 4.80 -0.16
C CYS A 109 3.94 4.49 1.01
N CYS A 110 4.34 3.59 1.91
CA CYS A 110 3.51 3.18 3.02
C CYS A 110 4.04 3.69 4.36
N PRO A 111 3.15 4.11 5.26
CA PRO A 111 3.56 4.51 6.59
C PRO A 111 4.08 3.30 7.36
N ARG A 112 4.98 3.56 8.30
CA ARG A 112 5.47 2.61 9.30
C ARG A 112 5.23 3.15 10.71
N CYS A 113 5.09 2.24 11.65
CA CYS A 113 5.03 2.61 13.06
C CYS A 113 6.38 3.15 13.53
N ILE A 114 6.33 4.23 14.28
CA ILE A 114 7.51 4.82 14.90
C ILE A 114 7.25 5.05 16.38
N SER A 115 8.34 5.21 17.15
CA SER A 115 8.25 5.45 18.59
C SER A 115 8.40 6.93 18.96
N ASP A 116 9.09 7.70 18.11
CA ASP A 116 9.35 9.11 18.37
C ASP A 116 8.22 9.98 17.75
N PRO A 117 7.40 10.65 18.57
CA PRO A 117 6.33 11.51 18.06
C PRO A 117 6.87 12.71 17.27
N CYS A 118 8.09 13.17 17.52
CA CYS A 118 8.66 14.30 16.79
C CYS A 118 8.89 13.98 15.32
N LEU A 119 9.20 12.73 15.00
CA LEU A 119 9.37 12.23 13.64
C LEU A 119 8.04 11.81 12.97
N ALA A 120 6.91 11.88 13.69
CA ALA A 120 5.62 11.42 13.17
C ALA A 120 5.02 12.42 12.17
N ASP A 121 4.66 11.92 10.99
CA ASP A 121 3.87 12.63 9.99
C ASP A 121 2.39 12.63 10.37
N ASN A 122 1.90 11.50 10.88
CA ASN A 122 0.53 11.33 11.30
C ASN A 122 0.46 10.73 12.71
N LEU A 123 -0.29 11.40 13.58
CA LEU A 123 -0.51 11.03 14.98
C LEU A 123 -1.84 11.56 15.50
N SER A 124 -2.43 10.85 16.46
CA SER A 124 -3.60 11.31 17.19
C SER A 124 -3.20 12.09 18.44
N TYR A 125 -3.63 13.35 18.55
CA TYR A 125 -3.34 14.17 19.73
C TYR A 125 -4.22 13.75 20.92
N ASP A 126 -3.60 13.35 22.02
CA ASP A 126 -4.30 13.09 23.29
C ASP A 126 -4.40 14.38 24.12
N ILE A 127 -5.63 14.88 24.30
CA ILE A 127 -5.92 16.09 25.09
C ILE A 127 -5.49 15.98 26.56
N ARG A 128 -5.26 14.77 27.07
CA ARG A 128 -4.79 14.54 28.45
C ARG A 128 -3.28 14.74 28.58
N GLN A 129 -2.55 14.72 27.47
CA GLN A 129 -1.12 14.93 27.43
C GLN A 129 -0.81 16.42 27.24
N THR A 130 0.16 16.92 27.99
CA THR A 130 0.58 18.33 27.96
C THR A 130 2.09 18.45 27.95
N CYS A 131 2.60 19.49 27.28
CA CYS A 131 4.02 19.83 27.29
C CYS A 131 4.25 21.09 28.12
N LYS A 132 5.46 21.23 28.69
CA LYS A 132 5.91 22.51 29.27
C LYS A 132 6.92 23.14 28.34
N ASP A 133 6.69 24.39 27.96
CA ASP A 133 7.66 25.14 27.18
C ASP A 133 8.83 25.63 28.04
N PRO A 134 9.92 26.17 27.44
CA PRO A 134 11.07 26.64 28.20
C PRO A 134 10.79 27.81 29.16
N THR A 135 9.63 28.47 29.05
CA THR A 135 9.22 29.55 29.98
C THR A 135 8.32 29.02 31.10
N GLY A 136 8.02 27.72 31.12
CA GLY A 136 7.24 27.03 32.14
C GLY A 136 5.74 27.00 31.87
N VAL A 137 5.27 27.51 30.72
CA VAL A 137 3.87 27.49 30.33
C VAL A 137 3.48 26.07 29.92
N THR A 138 2.37 25.59 30.46
CA THR A 138 1.80 24.27 30.08
C THR A 138 0.91 24.43 28.85
N ARG A 139 1.15 23.60 27.85
CA ARG A 139 0.51 23.62 26.52
C ARG A 139 -0.12 22.26 26.24
N LEU A 140 -1.29 22.27 25.60
CA LEU A 140 -2.00 21.05 25.25
C LEU A 140 -1.34 20.37 24.04
N SER A 141 -1.54 19.06 23.91
CA SER A 141 -1.10 18.34 22.70
C SER A 141 -1.80 18.91 21.46
N GLY A 142 -1.00 19.27 20.45
CA GLY A 142 -1.43 19.97 19.25
C GLY A 142 -1.01 21.44 19.21
N ASP A 143 -0.74 22.06 20.36
CA ASP A 143 -0.33 23.47 20.43
C ASP A 143 1.00 23.72 19.74
N THR A 144 1.07 24.81 18.99
CA THR A 144 2.27 25.28 18.27
C THR A 144 2.66 26.67 18.77
N TRP A 145 3.95 26.93 18.97
CA TRP A 145 4.47 28.24 19.42
C TRP A 145 5.86 28.54 18.88
N HIS A 146 6.19 29.83 18.74
CA HIS A 146 7.55 30.27 18.44
C HIS A 146 8.40 30.39 19.71
N MET A 147 9.70 30.12 19.60
CA MET A 147 10.59 30.24 20.75
C MET A 147 10.93 31.71 21.07
N PRO A 148 10.83 32.14 22.35
CA PRO A 148 11.04 33.56 22.72
C PRO A 148 12.42 34.11 22.37
N LYS A 149 13.45 33.25 22.40
CA LYS A 149 14.84 33.60 22.08
C LYS A 149 15.26 33.21 20.66
N SER A 150 14.36 32.58 19.91
CA SER A 150 14.60 32.12 18.54
C SER A 150 13.28 32.20 17.76
N PRO A 151 12.92 33.38 17.22
CA PRO A 151 11.64 33.57 16.53
C PRO A 151 11.51 32.67 15.29
N CYS A 152 12.63 32.32 14.67
CA CYS A 152 12.69 31.37 13.55
C CYS A 152 12.56 29.91 13.95
N THR A 153 12.34 29.60 15.23
CA THR A 153 12.12 28.23 15.66
C THR A 153 10.72 28.05 16.19
N THR A 154 10.01 27.10 15.59
CA THR A 154 8.63 26.77 15.89
C THR A 154 8.59 25.41 16.58
N CYS A 155 7.98 25.37 17.77
CA CYS A 155 7.79 24.16 18.55
C CYS A 155 6.34 23.74 18.52
N LYS A 156 6.10 22.43 18.58
CA LYS A 156 4.78 21.82 18.69
C LYS A 156 4.77 20.78 19.81
N CYS A 157 3.70 20.74 20.59
CA CYS A 157 3.49 19.70 21.59
C CYS A 157 2.86 18.47 20.92
N LYS A 158 3.56 17.34 20.93
CA LYS A 158 3.07 16.06 20.41
C LYS A 158 3.04 15.03 21.56
N ASN A 159 1.86 14.82 22.15
CA ASN A 159 1.58 13.85 23.22
C ASN A 159 2.63 13.88 24.34
N GLY A 160 2.87 15.06 24.92
CA GLY A 160 3.82 15.26 26.02
C GLY A 160 5.27 15.54 25.59
N ASN A 161 5.58 15.46 24.30
CA ASN A 161 6.91 15.74 23.76
C ASN A 161 6.94 17.11 23.03
N VAL A 162 7.94 17.92 23.34
CA VAL A 162 8.16 19.21 22.67
C VAL A 162 9.02 18.97 21.43
N CYS A 163 8.42 19.15 20.25
CA CYS A 163 9.07 18.90 18.97
C CYS A 163 9.26 20.23 18.23
N CYS A 164 10.51 20.67 18.06
CA CYS A 164 10.81 21.96 17.45
C CYS A 164 11.53 21.81 16.10
N SER A 165 11.19 22.67 15.15
CA SER A 165 11.86 22.82 13.86
C SER A 165 12.30 24.27 13.66
N VAL A 166 13.45 24.44 13.00
CA VAL A 166 14.01 25.75 12.66
C VAL A 166 13.70 26.06 11.20
N ASP A 167 13.13 27.23 10.95
CA ASP A 167 12.97 27.78 9.60
C ASP A 167 14.29 28.46 9.19
N LEU A 168 14.97 27.86 8.22
CA LEU A 168 16.25 28.36 7.72
C LEU A 168 16.10 29.63 6.87
N ASP A 169 14.98 29.80 6.17
CA ASP A 169 14.71 30.98 5.35
C ASP A 169 14.46 32.19 6.26
N CYS A 170 13.79 31.97 7.40
CA CYS A 170 13.63 32.99 8.43
C CYS A 170 14.98 33.48 9.00
N LEU A 171 15.95 32.57 9.18
CA LEU A 171 17.28 32.92 9.69
C LEU A 171 18.11 33.69 8.66
N GLN A 172 17.89 33.47 7.36
CA GLN A 172 18.62 34.17 6.29
C GLN A 172 18.08 35.57 6.02
N ASN A 173 16.81 35.82 6.36
CA ASN A 173 16.11 37.09 6.08
C ASN A 173 15.92 38.00 7.32
N ASN A 174 16.51 37.64 8.47
CA ASN A 174 16.53 38.47 9.69
C ASN A 174 17.93 39.01 10.02
#